data_AF-A0A5N6SBD6-F1
#
_entry.id   AF-A0A5N6SBD6-F1
#
_cell.length_a   1.000
_cell.length_b   1.000
_cell.length_c   1.000
_cell.angle_alpha   90.00
_cell.angle_beta   90.00
_cell.angle_gamma   90.00
#
_symmetry.space_group_name_H-M   'P 1'
#
loop_
_entity.id
_entity.type
_entity.pdbx_description
1 polymer ?
#
loop_
_entity_poly.entity_id
_entity_poly.type
_entity_poly.pdbx_seq_one_letter_code
_entity_poly.pdbx_strand_id
1 'polypeptide(L)'
;MATDYTPPLTCLADLLSLLPQHLERLLRAPISFDCANQARFVLATVLLLYNLELLSAKTTQWRLHIQGARAIIQWKLQAIGLHRPDVADNFLRYEYYFTAVFNGLTTFDATYEVIDDIPINDKIAVFGDFVRIMHCVTRAERINFSGRSTTDTTRVEDVVGEIGTARDRALQLNQIMRFHYPDARHYFEHLTHMYYHASLIYSHRVLADPAASQDLIRASRDAILDHLSHLQDLAYFAHDLVWPLFVCGTECRGFPEKQDTIERALLGVIRLTGSLDRRRVLSFLRMFWQLDCEDGEISSQRGRPLPR
;
A
#
# COMPACT_ATOMS: atom_id res chain seq x y z
N MET A 1 30.36 -19.94 12.15
CA MET A 1 30.75 -19.51 10.80
C MET A 1 29.56 -19.71 9.88
N ALA A 2 28.72 -18.69 9.73
CA ALA A 2 27.61 -18.70 8.79
C ALA A 2 28.12 -18.01 7.51
N THR A 3 28.17 -18.75 6.41
CA THR A 3 28.51 -18.21 5.09
C THR A 3 27.33 -17.39 4.58
N ASP A 4 27.61 -16.09 4.43
CA ASP A 4 26.72 -15.09 3.86
C ASP A 4 26.60 -15.34 2.34
N TYR A 5 25.61 -16.13 1.93
CA TYR A 5 25.37 -16.44 0.53
C TYR A 5 24.53 -15.32 -0.10
N THR A 6 25.21 -14.24 -0.49
CA THR A 6 24.66 -13.25 -1.40
C THR A 6 24.79 -13.80 -2.82
N PRO A 7 23.69 -14.06 -3.55
CA PRO A 7 23.80 -14.51 -4.93
C PRO A 7 24.48 -13.40 -5.76
N PRO A 8 25.38 -13.75 -6.69
CA PRO A 8 26.15 -12.76 -7.43
C PRO A 8 25.22 -11.94 -8.33
N LEU A 9 25.31 -10.61 -8.22
CA LEU A 9 24.56 -9.61 -9.00
C LEU A 9 24.60 -9.85 -10.52
N THR A 10 25.62 -10.56 -11.02
CA THR A 10 25.76 -11.00 -12.42
C THR A 10 24.67 -11.97 -12.85
N CYS A 11 24.26 -12.92 -12.02
CA CYS A 11 23.21 -13.88 -12.35
C CYS A 11 21.85 -13.20 -12.53
N LEU A 12 21.58 -12.15 -11.74
CA LEU A 12 20.35 -11.38 -11.81
C LEU A 12 20.31 -10.48 -13.05
N ALA A 13 21.46 -9.92 -13.46
CA ALA A 13 21.63 -9.15 -14.69
C ALA A 13 21.45 -10.00 -15.95
N ASP A 14 21.98 -11.23 -15.96
CA ASP A 14 21.82 -12.17 -17.07
C ASP A 14 20.35 -12.60 -17.21
N LEU A 15 19.67 -12.88 -16.09
CA LEU A 15 18.26 -13.25 -16.05
C LEU A 15 17.35 -12.09 -16.51
N LEU A 16 17.73 -10.85 -16.15
CA LEU A 16 17.12 -9.61 -16.61
C LEU A 16 17.23 -9.42 -18.13
N SER A 17 18.38 -9.73 -18.72
CA SER A 17 18.61 -9.60 -20.17
C SER A 17 17.71 -10.53 -21.00
N LEU A 18 17.24 -11.62 -20.41
CA LEU A 18 16.39 -12.64 -21.04
C LEU A 18 14.89 -12.37 -20.87
N LEU A 19 14.49 -11.42 -20.00
CA LEU A 19 13.09 -11.11 -19.71
C LEU A 19 12.31 -10.66 -20.96
N PRO A 20 12.82 -9.75 -21.82
CA PRO A 20 12.09 -9.32 -23.02
C PRO A 20 11.87 -10.46 -24.02
N GLN A 21 12.87 -11.33 -24.20
CA GLN A 21 12.76 -12.48 -25.10
C GLN A 21 11.76 -13.52 -24.57
N HIS A 22 11.70 -13.72 -23.26
CA HIS A 22 10.70 -14.60 -22.65
C HIS A 22 9.29 -14.02 -22.76
N LEU A 23 9.11 -12.71 -22.54
CA LEU A 23 7.84 -12.01 -22.72
C LEU A 23 7.34 -12.09 -24.16
N GLU A 24 8.21 -11.84 -25.15
CA GLU A 24 7.85 -11.88 -26.56
C GLU A 24 7.45 -13.29 -27.02
N ARG A 25 8.16 -14.32 -26.55
CA ARG A 25 7.76 -15.72 -26.80
C ARG A 25 6.43 -16.07 -26.16
N LEU A 26 6.19 -15.60 -24.94
CA LEU A 26 4.97 -15.92 -24.18
C LEU A 26 3.74 -15.27 -24.80
N LEU A 27 3.85 -14.02 -25.25
CA LEU A 27 2.77 -13.29 -25.93
C LEU A 27 2.46 -13.85 -27.33
N ARG A 28 3.40 -14.57 -27.96
CA ARG A 28 3.21 -15.19 -29.28
C ARG A 28 2.87 -16.68 -29.24
N ALA A 29 3.05 -17.35 -28.10
CA ALA A 29 2.82 -18.78 -27.98
C ALA A 29 1.31 -19.11 -27.94
N PRO A 30 0.86 -20.20 -28.59
CA PRO A 30 -0.49 -20.71 -28.41
C PRO A 30 -0.70 -21.09 -26.93
N ILE A 31 -1.89 -20.81 -26.41
CA ILE A 31 -2.21 -20.99 -25.00
C ILE A 31 -2.08 -22.47 -24.61
N SER A 32 -1.14 -22.78 -23.72
CA SER A 32 -0.88 -24.13 -23.20
C SER A 32 -0.60 -24.08 -21.68
N PHE A 33 -0.62 -25.25 -21.03
CA PHE A 33 -0.26 -25.37 -19.61
C PHE A 33 1.17 -24.89 -19.31
N ASP A 34 2.12 -25.20 -20.19
CA ASP A 34 3.51 -24.73 -20.06
C ASP A 34 3.60 -23.21 -20.17
N CYS A 35 2.78 -22.60 -21.04
CA CYS A 35 2.68 -21.14 -21.16
C CYS A 35 2.15 -20.49 -19.86
N ALA A 36 1.20 -21.12 -19.18
CA ALA A 36 0.66 -20.62 -17.91
C ALA A 36 1.67 -20.66 -16.75
N ASN A 37 2.50 -21.72 -16.68
CA ASN A 37 3.59 -21.84 -15.72
C ASN A 37 4.71 -20.84 -16.02
N GLN A 38 5.09 -20.70 -17.29
CA GLN A 38 6.07 -19.71 -17.72
C GLN A 38 5.60 -18.30 -17.35
N ALA A 39 4.31 -17.99 -17.55
CA ALA A 39 3.73 -16.68 -17.20
C ALA A 39 3.80 -16.41 -15.70
N ARG A 40 3.65 -17.45 -14.87
CA ARG A 40 3.82 -17.34 -13.42
C ARG A 40 5.26 -16.95 -13.05
N PHE A 41 6.26 -17.62 -13.62
CA PHE A 41 7.67 -17.32 -13.36
C PHE A 41 8.06 -15.93 -13.84
N VAL A 42 7.58 -15.52 -15.02
CA VAL A 42 7.79 -14.16 -15.53
C VAL A 42 7.14 -13.14 -14.59
N LEU A 43 5.89 -13.36 -14.13
CA LEU A 43 5.23 -12.46 -13.19
C LEU A 43 5.99 -12.33 -11.86
N ALA A 44 6.41 -13.45 -11.27
CA ALA A 44 7.21 -13.45 -10.05
C ALA A 44 8.54 -12.69 -10.23
N THR A 45 9.17 -12.86 -11.39
CA THR A 45 10.43 -12.17 -11.72
C THR A 45 10.19 -10.66 -11.84
N VAL A 46 9.16 -10.23 -12.56
CA VAL A 46 8.82 -8.80 -12.72
C VAL A 46 8.52 -8.13 -11.37
N LEU A 47 7.80 -8.79 -10.47
CA LEU A 47 7.53 -8.26 -9.13
C LEU A 47 8.79 -8.21 -8.25
N LEU A 48 9.69 -9.20 -8.38
CA LEU A 48 10.99 -9.15 -7.70
C LEU A 48 11.86 -7.99 -8.20
N LEU A 49 11.85 -7.73 -9.51
CA LEU A 49 12.58 -6.62 -10.12
C LEU A 49 12.03 -5.27 -9.68
N TYR A 50 10.72 -5.12 -9.57
CA TYR A 50 10.11 -3.95 -8.96
C TYR A 50 10.66 -3.71 -7.55
N ASN A 51 10.70 -4.74 -6.69
CA ASN A 51 11.25 -4.63 -5.33
C ASN A 51 12.75 -4.28 -5.33
N LEU A 52 13.53 -4.83 -6.26
CA LEU A 52 14.95 -4.53 -6.40
C LEU A 52 15.20 -3.06 -6.82
N GLU A 53 14.34 -2.51 -7.67
CA GLU A 53 14.44 -1.12 -8.09
C GLU A 53 14.04 -0.13 -6.99
N LEU A 54 13.08 -0.50 -6.14
CA LEU A 54 12.79 0.27 -4.92
C LEU A 54 14.03 0.38 -4.02
N LEU A 55 14.86 -0.66 -3.93
CA LEU A 55 16.11 -0.65 -3.16
C LEU A 55 17.20 0.21 -3.80
N SER A 56 17.34 0.16 -5.13
CA SER A 56 18.47 0.76 -5.83
C SER A 56 18.28 2.22 -6.20
N ALA A 57 17.07 2.77 -6.04
CA ALA A 57 16.69 4.19 -6.05
C ALA A 57 17.08 5.04 -7.28
N LYS A 58 17.67 4.44 -8.32
CA LYS A 58 18.38 5.14 -9.40
C LYS A 58 17.58 5.31 -10.69
N THR A 59 16.49 4.58 -10.91
CA THR A 59 15.74 4.62 -12.17
C THR A 59 14.21 4.57 -11.98
N THR A 60 13.48 5.27 -12.83
CA THR A 60 11.99 5.25 -12.93
C THR A 60 11.45 4.02 -13.66
N GLN A 61 12.21 2.92 -13.67
CA GLN A 61 11.86 1.69 -14.36
C GLN A 61 10.77 0.88 -13.63
N TRP A 62 10.51 1.19 -12.36
CA TRP A 62 9.54 0.46 -11.54
C TRP A 62 8.13 0.49 -12.15
N ARG A 63 7.81 1.58 -12.86
CA ARG A 63 6.55 1.74 -13.60
C ARG A 63 6.43 0.73 -14.74
N LEU A 64 7.52 0.46 -15.44
CA LEU A 64 7.56 -0.55 -16.51
C LEU A 64 7.31 -1.95 -15.94
N HIS A 65 7.88 -2.27 -14.77
CA HIS A 65 7.63 -3.56 -14.12
C HIS A 65 6.18 -3.71 -13.69
N ILE A 66 5.59 -2.68 -13.09
CA ILE A 66 4.17 -2.73 -12.69
C ILE A 66 3.24 -2.82 -13.90
N GLN A 67 3.53 -2.10 -14.98
CA GLN A 67 2.78 -2.22 -16.24
C GLN A 67 2.95 -3.61 -16.88
N GLY A 68 4.16 -4.17 -16.85
CA GLY A 68 4.44 -5.52 -17.33
C GLY A 68 3.69 -6.58 -16.53
N ALA A 69 3.71 -6.48 -15.19
CA ALA A 69 2.96 -7.36 -14.30
C ALA A 69 1.45 -7.32 -14.60
N ARG A 70 0.90 -6.12 -14.79
CA ARG A 70 -0.50 -5.92 -15.19
C ARG A 70 -0.83 -6.66 -16.49
N ALA A 71 -0.02 -6.47 -17.54
CA ALA A 71 -0.23 -7.09 -18.83
C ALA A 71 -0.19 -8.62 -18.75
N ILE A 72 0.74 -9.19 -17.97
CA ILE A 72 0.82 -10.64 -17.75
C ILE A 72 -0.41 -11.16 -17.02
N ILE A 73 -0.89 -10.46 -15.97
CA ILE A 73 -2.08 -10.87 -15.23
C ILE A 73 -3.32 -10.82 -16.13
N GLN A 74 -3.50 -9.75 -16.90
CA GLN A 74 -4.61 -9.64 -17.85
C GLN A 74 -4.58 -10.74 -18.91
N TRP A 75 -3.40 -11.00 -19.49
CA TRP A 75 -3.22 -12.11 -20.40
C TRP A 75 -3.59 -13.45 -19.73
N LYS A 76 -3.14 -13.70 -18.49
CA LYS A 76 -3.52 -14.92 -17.75
C LYS A 76 -5.03 -14.99 -17.48
N LEU A 77 -5.72 -13.89 -17.21
CA LEU A 77 -7.17 -13.89 -17.02
C LEU A 77 -7.93 -14.23 -18.33
N GLN A 78 -7.45 -13.72 -19.46
CA GLN A 78 -8.09 -13.92 -20.78
C GLN A 78 -7.74 -15.26 -21.42
N ALA A 79 -6.48 -15.68 -21.32
CA ALA A 79 -6.00 -16.92 -21.91
C ALA A 79 -6.55 -18.16 -21.20
N ILE A 80 -6.94 -18.01 -19.93
CA ILE A 80 -7.17 -19.14 -19.05
C ILE A 80 -8.64 -19.17 -18.60
N GLY A 81 -9.54 -19.43 -19.55
CA GLY A 81 -10.93 -19.83 -19.25
C GLY A 81 -11.05 -21.26 -18.68
N LEU A 82 -9.95 -22.01 -18.60
CA LEU A 82 -9.92 -23.46 -18.31
C LEU A 82 -9.04 -23.86 -17.11
N HIS A 83 -8.28 -22.94 -16.49
CA HIS A 83 -7.40 -23.27 -15.38
C HIS A 83 -7.79 -22.50 -14.12
N ARG A 84 -8.00 -23.23 -13.04
CA ARG A 84 -8.26 -22.65 -11.72
C ARG A 84 -6.92 -22.13 -11.17
N PRO A 85 -6.81 -20.84 -10.81
CA PRO A 85 -5.57 -20.29 -10.25
C PRO A 85 -5.20 -21.04 -8.96
N ASP A 86 -3.93 -21.45 -8.86
CA ASP A 86 -3.41 -22.07 -7.65
C ASP A 86 -3.01 -21.03 -6.59
N VAL A 87 -2.47 -21.49 -5.46
CA VAL A 87 -2.08 -20.61 -4.34
C VAL A 87 -1.00 -19.60 -4.78
N ALA A 88 -0.05 -20.01 -5.62
CA ALA A 88 1.03 -19.15 -6.08
C ALA A 88 0.52 -18.09 -7.06
N ASP A 89 -0.39 -18.45 -7.98
CA ASP A 89 -1.03 -17.49 -8.86
C ASP A 89 -1.83 -16.44 -8.08
N ASN A 90 -2.56 -16.87 -7.05
CA ASN A 90 -3.31 -15.95 -6.20
C ASN A 90 -2.37 -15.04 -5.40
N PHE A 91 -1.32 -15.60 -4.79
CA PHE A 91 -0.29 -14.82 -4.08
C PHE A 91 0.30 -13.72 -4.96
N LEU A 92 0.77 -14.05 -6.17
CA LEU A 92 1.38 -13.07 -7.07
C LEU A 92 0.38 -12.00 -7.55
N ARG A 93 -0.90 -12.35 -7.71
CA ARG A 93 -1.96 -11.38 -8.01
C ARG A 93 -2.15 -10.39 -6.85
N TYR A 94 -2.11 -10.86 -5.60
CA TYR A 94 -2.19 -9.96 -4.43
C TYR A 94 -0.96 -9.07 -4.31
N GLU A 95 0.24 -9.63 -4.48
CA GLU A 95 1.48 -8.85 -4.45
C GLU A 95 1.43 -7.71 -5.48
N TYR A 96 1.00 -8.01 -6.72
CA TYR A 96 0.74 -6.98 -7.72
C TYR A 96 -0.33 -5.98 -7.26
N TYR A 97 -1.47 -6.45 -6.76
CA TYR A 97 -2.60 -5.58 -6.39
C TYR A 97 -2.23 -4.59 -5.30
N PHE A 98 -1.69 -5.07 -4.19
CA PHE A 98 -1.31 -4.25 -3.04
C PHE A 98 -0.28 -3.22 -3.47
N THR A 99 0.74 -3.67 -4.20
CA THR A 99 1.75 -2.80 -4.76
C THR A 99 1.15 -1.73 -5.67
N ALA A 100 0.24 -2.11 -6.57
CA ALA A 100 -0.38 -1.17 -7.49
C ALA A 100 -1.26 -0.15 -6.75
N VAL A 101 -2.10 -0.58 -5.81
CA VAL A 101 -2.94 0.30 -5.01
C VAL A 101 -2.09 1.28 -4.21
N PHE A 102 -1.07 0.82 -3.47
CA PHE A 102 -0.21 1.70 -2.68
C PHE A 102 0.59 2.69 -3.52
N ASN A 103 1.09 2.27 -4.68
CA ASN A 103 1.69 3.20 -5.65
C ASN A 103 0.66 4.26 -6.07
N GLY A 104 -0.57 3.83 -6.38
CA GLY A 104 -1.68 4.71 -6.75
C GLY A 104 -2.03 5.76 -5.68
N LEU A 105 -1.86 5.46 -4.39
CA LEU A 105 -2.10 6.43 -3.32
C LEU A 105 -1.14 7.63 -3.37
N THR A 106 0.05 7.46 -3.95
CA THR A 106 1.12 8.47 -3.95
C THR A 106 1.42 9.02 -5.34
N THR A 107 1.01 8.31 -6.40
CA THR A 107 1.11 8.80 -7.78
C THR A 107 -0.21 9.38 -8.25
N PHE A 108 -0.25 10.70 -8.40
CA PHE A 108 -1.37 11.44 -8.98
C PHE A 108 -1.39 11.32 -10.51
N ASP A 109 -1.57 10.11 -11.02
CA ASP A 109 -1.68 9.82 -12.44
C ASP A 109 -3.08 9.26 -12.74
N ALA A 110 -3.90 10.05 -13.45
CA ALA A 110 -5.27 9.68 -13.82
C ALA A 110 -5.34 8.48 -14.77
N THR A 111 -4.22 8.10 -15.41
CA THR A 111 -4.12 6.92 -16.29
C THR A 111 -3.68 5.66 -15.54
N TYR A 112 -3.39 5.78 -14.24
CA TYR A 112 -2.99 4.66 -13.41
C TYR A 112 -4.19 3.74 -13.13
N GLU A 113 -4.37 2.77 -14.01
CA GLU A 113 -5.40 1.74 -13.93
C GLU A 113 -4.87 0.50 -13.21
N VAL A 114 -5.51 0.17 -12.10
CA VAL A 114 -5.33 -1.09 -11.38
C VAL A 114 -6.40 -2.07 -11.84
N ILE A 115 -6.08 -3.36 -11.87
CA ILE A 115 -7.07 -4.40 -12.20
C ILE A 115 -8.10 -4.47 -11.06
N ASP A 116 -9.38 -4.27 -11.41
CA ASP A 116 -10.49 -4.23 -10.44
C ASP A 116 -10.91 -5.62 -9.92
N ASP A 117 -10.70 -6.67 -10.70
CA ASP A 117 -11.18 -8.03 -10.41
C ASP A 117 -10.06 -8.91 -9.83
N ILE A 118 -9.65 -8.60 -8.61
CA ILE A 118 -8.73 -9.47 -7.87
C ILE A 118 -9.53 -10.20 -6.81
N PRO A 119 -9.72 -11.53 -6.95
CA PRO A 119 -10.54 -12.30 -6.02
C PRO A 119 -9.99 -12.11 -4.61
N ILE A 120 -10.83 -11.89 -3.61
CA ILE A 120 -10.40 -11.84 -2.21
C ILE A 120 -10.34 -13.29 -1.71
N ASN A 121 -9.17 -13.73 -1.28
CA ASN A 121 -8.95 -15.03 -0.66
C ASN A 121 -8.46 -14.75 0.76
N ASP A 122 -9.38 -14.95 1.71
CA ASP A 122 -9.18 -14.65 3.12
C ASP A 122 -7.96 -15.34 3.73
N LYS A 123 -7.43 -16.41 3.09
CA LYS A 123 -6.24 -17.11 3.57
C LYS A 123 -4.92 -16.47 3.15
N ILE A 124 -4.93 -15.60 2.15
CA ILE A 124 -3.72 -15.00 1.55
C ILE A 124 -3.76 -13.47 1.68
N ALA A 125 -4.92 -12.85 1.55
CA ALA A 125 -5.09 -11.39 1.57
C ALA A 125 -5.98 -10.96 2.75
N VAL A 126 -5.47 -11.16 3.97
CA VAL A 126 -6.21 -10.91 5.21
C VAL A 126 -6.69 -9.45 5.34
N PHE A 127 -5.87 -8.49 4.91
CA PHE A 127 -6.22 -7.06 4.87
C PHE A 127 -6.71 -6.61 3.47
N GLY A 128 -7.05 -7.56 2.59
CA GLY A 128 -7.45 -7.28 1.20
C GLY A 128 -8.70 -6.41 1.10
N ASP A 129 -9.66 -6.57 2.01
CA ASP A 129 -10.86 -5.72 2.07
C ASP A 129 -10.51 -4.25 2.33
N PHE A 130 -9.57 -3.97 3.24
CA PHE A 130 -9.11 -2.59 3.48
C PHE A 130 -8.43 -2.00 2.25
N VAL A 131 -7.55 -2.75 1.59
CA VAL A 131 -6.85 -2.30 0.38
C VAL A 131 -7.83 -2.05 -0.77
N ARG A 132 -8.85 -2.90 -0.92
CA ARG A 132 -9.95 -2.69 -1.87
C ARG A 132 -10.68 -1.39 -1.61
N ILE A 133 -11.03 -1.12 -0.34
CA ILE A 133 -11.71 0.12 0.04
C ILE A 133 -10.82 1.32 -0.28
N MET A 134 -9.53 1.28 0.06
CA MET A 134 -8.59 2.36 -0.30
C MET A 134 -8.58 2.60 -1.81
N HIS A 135 -8.51 1.54 -2.61
CA HIS A 135 -8.55 1.65 -4.07
C HIS A 135 -9.83 2.34 -4.57
N CYS A 136 -11.00 1.95 -4.04
CA CYS A 136 -12.28 2.58 -4.35
C CYS A 136 -12.29 4.07 -3.99
N VAL A 137 -11.80 4.42 -2.79
CA VAL A 137 -11.72 5.81 -2.30
C VAL A 137 -10.80 6.65 -3.19
N THR A 138 -9.59 6.16 -3.50
CA THR A 138 -8.65 6.85 -4.38
C THR A 138 -9.22 7.05 -5.78
N ARG A 139 -9.96 6.06 -6.30
CA ARG A 139 -10.59 6.18 -7.62
C ARG A 139 -11.70 7.22 -7.61
N ALA A 140 -12.53 7.25 -6.58
CA ALA A 140 -13.59 8.25 -6.41
C ALA A 140 -13.02 9.68 -6.36
N GLU A 141 -11.94 9.89 -5.61
CA GLU A 141 -11.21 11.18 -5.56
C GLU A 141 -10.77 11.64 -6.95
N ARG A 142 -10.11 10.76 -7.71
CA ARG A 142 -9.60 11.10 -9.04
C ARG A 142 -10.69 11.40 -10.05
N ILE A 143 -11.81 10.68 -9.99
CA ILE A 143 -12.98 10.93 -10.84
C ILE A 143 -13.58 12.31 -10.53
N ASN A 144 -13.75 12.61 -9.24
CA ASN A 144 -14.24 13.90 -8.77
C ASN A 144 -13.31 15.05 -9.20
N PHE A 145 -11.99 14.87 -9.05
CA PHE A 145 -10.98 15.87 -9.45
C PHE A 145 -10.96 16.10 -10.97
N SER A 146 -11.15 15.04 -11.76
CA SER A 146 -11.14 15.11 -13.24
C SER A 146 -12.41 15.74 -13.84
N GLY A 147 -13.39 16.13 -13.02
CA GLY A 147 -14.65 16.71 -13.48
C GLY A 147 -15.54 15.74 -14.27
N ARG A 148 -15.21 14.44 -14.27
CA ARG A 148 -16.00 13.38 -14.90
C ARG A 148 -17.16 13.03 -13.97
N SER A 149 -18.17 13.88 -13.94
CA SER A 149 -19.38 13.69 -13.13
C SER A 149 -20.14 12.44 -13.56
N THR A 150 -19.90 11.30 -12.92
CA THR A 150 -20.84 10.19 -12.88
C THR A 150 -21.89 10.46 -11.81
N THR A 151 -23.13 10.02 -12.03
CA THR A 151 -24.28 10.19 -11.11
C THR A 151 -24.13 9.49 -9.74
N ASP A 152 -23.03 8.77 -9.52
CA ASP A 152 -22.78 7.98 -8.32
C ASP A 152 -21.59 8.58 -7.55
N THR A 153 -21.86 9.59 -6.73
CA THR A 153 -20.84 10.18 -5.85
C THR A 153 -20.65 9.27 -4.65
N THR A 154 -19.49 8.61 -4.55
CA THR A 154 -19.14 7.80 -3.38
C THR A 154 -19.17 8.67 -2.13
N ARG A 155 -20.09 8.37 -1.21
CA ARG A 155 -20.22 9.10 0.05
C ARG A 155 -19.29 8.53 1.10
N VAL A 156 -18.77 9.39 1.97
CA VAL A 156 -17.90 8.96 3.08
C VAL A 156 -18.66 8.01 4.02
N GLU A 157 -19.97 8.19 4.23
CA GLU A 157 -20.75 7.34 5.14
C GLU A 157 -20.84 5.89 4.66
N ASP A 158 -21.01 5.67 3.35
CA ASP A 158 -21.06 4.33 2.76
C ASP A 158 -19.72 3.63 2.92
N VAL A 159 -18.63 4.36 2.68
CA VAL A 159 -17.25 3.87 2.86
C VAL A 159 -16.98 3.52 4.32
N VAL A 160 -17.44 4.32 5.29
CA VAL A 160 -17.31 4.03 6.72
C VAL A 160 -18.01 2.73 7.09
N GLY A 161 -19.19 2.46 6.52
CA GLY A 161 -19.90 1.19 6.68
C GLY A 161 -19.11 0.00 6.13
N GLU A 162 -18.50 0.15 4.95
CA GLU A 162 -17.63 -0.88 4.37
C GLU A 162 -16.38 -1.13 5.22
N ILE A 163 -15.76 -0.08 5.77
CA ILE A 163 -14.58 -0.18 6.66
C ILE A 163 -14.94 -0.94 7.93
N GLY A 164 -16.12 -0.68 8.52
CA GLY A 164 -16.63 -1.44 9.66
C GLY A 164 -16.80 -2.92 9.34
N THR A 165 -17.39 -3.23 8.18
CA THR A 165 -17.56 -4.61 7.71
C THR A 165 -16.22 -5.32 7.49
N ALA A 166 -15.23 -4.63 6.91
CA ALA A 166 -13.88 -5.16 6.70
C ALA A 166 -13.19 -5.50 8.03
N ARG A 167 -13.31 -4.63 9.03
CA ARG A 167 -12.80 -4.89 10.39
C ARG A 167 -13.45 -6.14 10.98
N ASP A 168 -14.78 -6.22 10.94
CA ASP A 168 -15.50 -7.33 11.57
C ASP A 168 -15.15 -8.68 10.92
N ARG A 169 -14.97 -8.71 9.59
CA ARG A 169 -14.48 -9.89 8.87
C ARG A 169 -13.05 -10.26 9.27
N ALA A 170 -12.14 -9.30 9.34
CA ALA A 170 -10.76 -9.55 9.76
C ALA A 170 -10.70 -10.10 11.21
N LEU A 171 -11.52 -9.57 12.12
CA LEU A 171 -11.62 -10.07 13.49
C LEU A 171 -12.25 -11.47 13.56
N GLN A 172 -13.25 -11.78 12.72
CA GLN A 172 -13.78 -13.15 12.59
C GLN A 172 -12.70 -14.10 12.06
N LEU A 173 -11.91 -13.67 11.08
CA LEU A 173 -10.81 -14.45 10.54
C LEU A 173 -9.74 -14.72 11.61
N ASN A 174 -9.46 -13.76 12.49
CA ASN A 174 -8.59 -13.94 13.65
C ASN A 174 -8.99 -15.15 14.52
N GLN A 175 -10.29 -15.44 14.60
CA GLN A 175 -10.78 -16.57 15.41
C GLN A 175 -10.42 -17.92 14.78
N ILE A 176 -10.50 -18.02 13.45
CA ILE A 176 -10.29 -19.27 12.70
C ILE A 176 -8.85 -19.49 12.23
N MET A 177 -8.03 -18.44 12.18
CA MET A 177 -6.62 -18.55 11.79
C MET A 177 -5.77 -19.29 12.83
N ARG A 178 -4.88 -20.14 12.32
CA ARG A 178 -3.86 -20.82 13.12
C ARG A 178 -2.59 -19.98 13.13
N PHE A 179 -2.34 -19.32 14.26
CA PHE A 179 -1.09 -18.60 14.47
C PHE A 179 -0.01 -19.56 14.95
N HIS A 180 1.21 -19.37 14.47
CA HIS A 180 2.36 -20.15 14.94
C HIS A 180 2.72 -19.78 16.38
N TYR A 181 2.50 -18.52 16.77
CA TYR A 181 2.83 -17.99 18.09
C TYR A 181 1.56 -17.54 18.83
N PRO A 182 1.46 -17.77 20.15
CA PRO A 182 0.28 -17.37 20.94
C PRO A 182 -0.02 -15.88 20.87
N ASP A 183 1.03 -15.04 20.93
CA ASP A 183 0.89 -13.57 20.97
C ASP A 183 0.48 -12.98 19.61
N ALA A 184 0.76 -13.68 18.51
CA ALA A 184 0.48 -13.19 17.16
C ALA A 184 -1.02 -12.96 16.92
N ARG A 185 -1.90 -13.69 17.62
CA ARG A 185 -3.36 -13.47 17.57
C ARG A 185 -3.75 -12.11 18.15
N HIS A 186 -3.14 -11.72 19.26
CA HIS A 186 -3.40 -10.43 19.90
C HIS A 186 -2.82 -9.27 19.09
N TYR A 187 -1.62 -9.44 18.54
CA TYR A 187 -1.02 -8.46 17.64
C TYR A 187 -1.79 -8.30 16.33
N PHE A 188 -2.37 -9.39 15.81
CA PHE A 188 -3.23 -9.34 14.63
C PHE A 188 -4.50 -8.50 14.87
N GLU A 189 -5.10 -8.61 16.05
CA GLU A 189 -6.26 -7.82 16.46
C GLU A 189 -5.91 -6.33 16.50
N HIS A 190 -4.80 -5.97 17.16
CA HIS A 190 -4.31 -4.59 17.19
C HIS A 190 -4.03 -4.04 15.80
N LEU A 191 -3.37 -4.81 14.95
CA LEU A 191 -3.11 -4.41 13.57
C LEU A 191 -4.40 -4.21 12.78
N THR A 192 -5.41 -5.06 12.97
CA THR A 192 -6.73 -4.91 12.35
C THR A 192 -7.38 -3.58 12.73
N HIS A 193 -7.29 -3.20 14.00
CA HIS A 193 -7.78 -1.90 14.45
C HIS A 193 -6.96 -0.72 13.90
N MET A 194 -5.63 -0.88 13.76
CA MET A 194 -4.80 0.13 13.12
C MET A 194 -5.20 0.35 11.65
N TYR A 195 -5.46 -0.73 10.89
CA TYR A 195 -5.98 -0.63 9.52
C TYR A 195 -7.36 0.04 9.48
N TYR A 196 -8.27 -0.33 10.38
CA TYR A 196 -9.58 0.30 10.53
C TYR A 196 -9.47 1.82 10.70
N HIS A 197 -8.70 2.29 11.69
CA HIS A 197 -8.54 3.71 11.96
C HIS A 197 -7.79 4.45 10.86
N ALA A 198 -6.77 3.84 10.25
CA ALA A 198 -6.07 4.43 9.12
C ALA A 198 -6.99 4.57 7.89
N SER A 199 -7.86 3.59 7.63
CA SER A 199 -8.86 3.67 6.57
C SER A 199 -9.90 4.76 6.81
N LEU A 200 -10.32 4.97 8.07
CA LEU A 200 -11.18 6.10 8.43
C LEU A 200 -10.49 7.43 8.14
N ILE A 201 -9.26 7.63 8.64
CA ILE A 201 -8.49 8.85 8.41
C ILE A 201 -8.37 9.12 6.90
N TYR A 202 -7.92 8.12 6.14
CA TYR A 202 -7.74 8.25 4.69
C TYR A 202 -9.03 8.63 3.98
N SER A 203 -10.13 7.92 4.27
CA SER A 203 -11.43 8.16 3.60
C SER A 203 -12.01 9.53 3.93
N HIS A 204 -11.89 9.98 5.18
CA HIS A 204 -12.33 11.32 5.57
C HIS A 204 -11.45 12.42 4.96
N ARG A 205 -10.13 12.24 4.93
CA ARG A 205 -9.21 13.20 4.27
C ARG A 205 -9.48 13.34 2.78
N VAL A 206 -9.94 12.27 2.14
CA VAL A 206 -10.13 12.19 0.69
C VAL A 206 -11.52 12.61 0.25
N LEU A 207 -12.58 12.21 0.97
CA LEU A 207 -13.97 12.35 0.52
C LEU A 207 -14.78 13.38 1.32
N ALA A 208 -14.33 13.77 2.51
CA ALA A 208 -15.10 14.64 3.41
C ALA A 208 -14.49 16.04 3.53
N ASP A 209 -15.30 16.98 4.01
CA ASP A 209 -14.82 18.31 4.38
C ASP A 209 -13.81 18.21 5.53
N PRO A 210 -12.59 18.78 5.40
CA PRO A 210 -11.56 18.71 6.43
C PRO A 210 -12.00 19.26 7.79
N ALA A 211 -12.83 20.29 7.82
CA ALA A 211 -13.28 20.90 9.07
C ALA A 211 -14.26 20.00 9.84
N ALA A 212 -15.18 19.35 9.12
CA ALA A 212 -16.19 18.47 9.71
C ALA A 212 -15.62 17.16 10.29
N SER A 213 -14.48 16.69 9.79
CA SER A 213 -13.91 15.37 10.14
C SER A 213 -12.77 15.41 11.17
N GLN A 214 -12.35 16.61 11.61
CA GLN A 214 -11.11 16.77 12.35
C GLN A 214 -11.09 16.04 13.70
N ASP A 215 -12.19 16.01 14.43
CA ASP A 215 -12.28 15.32 15.73
C ASP A 215 -12.22 13.80 15.58
N LEU A 216 -12.87 13.25 14.54
CA LEU A 216 -12.80 11.83 14.21
C LEU A 216 -11.40 11.41 13.78
N ILE A 217 -10.73 12.24 12.97
CA ILE A 217 -9.35 12.01 12.54
C ILE A 217 -8.41 12.00 13.75
N ARG A 218 -8.56 12.95 14.68
CA ARG A 218 -7.78 13.00 15.92
C ARG A 218 -7.99 11.76 16.78
N ALA A 219 -9.25 11.37 17.01
CA ALA A 219 -9.59 10.17 17.77
C ALA A 219 -9.00 8.90 17.12
N SER A 220 -9.09 8.79 15.79
CA SER A 220 -8.53 7.65 15.05
C SER A 220 -7.00 7.60 15.11
N ARG A 221 -6.31 8.73 15.00
CA ARG A 221 -4.85 8.81 15.18
C ARG A 221 -4.46 8.32 16.57
N ASP A 222 -5.15 8.81 17.61
CA ASP A 222 -4.83 8.48 18.99
C ASP A 222 -5.10 6.99 19.27
N ALA A 223 -6.13 6.40 18.65
CA ALA A 223 -6.38 4.96 18.69
C ALA A 223 -5.29 4.13 17.98
N ILE A 224 -4.75 4.60 16.85
CA ILE A 224 -3.61 3.92 16.19
C ILE A 224 -2.39 3.91 17.10
N LEU A 225 -2.08 5.04 17.75
CA LEU A 225 -0.94 5.15 18.67
C LEU A 225 -1.13 4.25 19.90
N ASP A 226 -2.36 4.17 20.43
CA ASP A 226 -2.69 3.25 21.52
C ASP A 226 -2.47 1.80 21.10
N HIS A 227 -3.04 1.34 19.99
CA HIS A 227 -2.84 -0.02 19.49
C HIS A 227 -1.37 -0.33 19.18
N LEU A 228 -0.63 0.63 18.62
CA LEU A 228 0.80 0.48 18.38
C LEU A 228 1.59 0.26 19.67
N SER A 229 1.19 0.88 20.79
CA SER A 229 1.86 0.69 22.08
C SER A 229 1.73 -0.73 22.65
N HIS A 230 0.72 -1.48 22.19
CA HIS A 230 0.50 -2.88 22.58
C HIS A 230 1.30 -3.87 21.72
N LEU A 231 1.90 -3.42 20.61
CA LEU A 231 2.75 -4.25 19.73
C LEU A 231 4.20 -4.30 20.26
N GLN A 232 4.48 -5.24 21.17
CA GLN A 232 5.82 -5.37 21.77
C GLN A 232 6.86 -5.93 20.80
N ASP A 233 6.45 -6.80 19.88
CA ASP A 233 7.30 -7.36 18.83
C ASP A 233 6.71 -7.11 17.44
N LEU A 234 7.34 -6.18 16.72
CA LEU A 234 6.92 -5.81 15.36
C LEU A 234 7.25 -6.90 14.33
N ALA A 235 8.06 -7.91 14.67
CA ALA A 235 8.53 -8.92 13.71
C ALA A 235 7.41 -9.72 13.04
N TYR A 236 6.29 -9.94 13.76
CA TYR A 236 5.17 -10.74 13.25
C TYR A 236 4.46 -10.12 12.05
N PHE A 237 4.38 -8.79 12.01
CA PHE A 237 3.58 -8.06 11.01
C PHE A 237 4.29 -6.82 10.46
N ALA A 238 5.63 -6.82 10.49
CA ALA A 238 6.42 -5.66 10.09
C ALA A 238 6.09 -5.18 8.65
N HIS A 239 5.77 -6.11 7.75
CA HIS A 239 5.38 -5.77 6.37
C HIS A 239 4.05 -5.03 6.28
N ASP A 240 3.09 -5.33 7.15
CA ASP A 240 1.73 -4.78 7.13
C ASP A 240 1.60 -3.46 7.93
N LEU A 241 2.61 -3.13 8.74
CA LEU A 241 2.59 -1.92 9.58
C LEU A 241 2.85 -0.62 8.80
N VAL A 242 3.47 -0.69 7.63
CA VAL A 242 3.97 0.50 6.92
C VAL A 242 2.84 1.49 6.61
N TRP A 243 1.72 1.00 6.10
CA TRP A 243 0.63 1.86 5.67
C TRP A 243 -0.13 2.51 6.84
N PRO A 244 -0.58 1.78 7.88
CA PRO A 244 -1.20 2.42 9.05
C PRO A 244 -0.28 3.43 9.76
N LEU A 245 1.03 3.12 9.85
CA LEU A 245 2.01 4.05 10.42
C LEU A 245 2.18 5.31 9.57
N PHE A 246 2.18 5.17 8.24
CA PHE A 246 2.26 6.30 7.33
C PHE A 246 1.07 7.25 7.50
N VAL A 247 -0.16 6.71 7.44
CA VAL A 247 -1.39 7.49 7.59
C VAL A 247 -1.48 8.14 8.98
N CYS A 248 -1.12 7.41 10.05
CA CYS A 248 -1.06 8.02 11.38
C CYS A 248 0.02 9.12 11.45
N GLY A 249 1.16 8.90 10.81
CA GLY A 249 2.27 9.85 10.74
C GLY A 249 1.90 11.18 10.11
N THR A 250 1.06 11.18 9.06
CA THR A 250 0.59 12.44 8.44
C THR A 250 -0.29 13.26 9.40
N GLU A 251 -0.90 12.62 10.41
CA GLU A 251 -1.71 13.28 11.44
C GLU A 251 -0.94 13.67 12.71
N CYS A 252 0.38 13.42 12.74
CA CYS A 252 1.26 13.74 13.86
C CYS A 252 1.99 15.10 13.73
N ARG A 253 1.67 15.89 12.69
CA ARG A 253 2.26 17.22 12.50
C ARG A 253 1.98 18.13 13.70
N GLY A 254 3.00 18.82 14.20
CA GLY A 254 2.92 19.67 15.41
C GLY A 254 2.95 18.93 16.76
N PHE A 255 3.13 17.60 16.76
CA PHE A 255 3.20 16.79 17.99
C PHE A 255 4.50 15.97 18.05
N PRO A 256 5.62 16.55 18.53
CA PRO A 256 6.94 15.89 18.51
C PRO A 256 6.96 14.50 19.13
N GLU A 257 6.30 14.31 20.29
CA GLU A 257 6.23 13.00 20.96
C GLU A 257 5.55 11.90 20.10
N LYS A 258 4.53 12.29 19.33
CA LYS A 258 3.82 11.38 18.42
C LYS A 258 4.66 11.09 17.18
N GLN A 259 5.37 12.09 16.67
CA GLN A 259 6.33 11.94 15.56
C GLN A 259 7.44 10.96 15.93
N ASP A 260 8.04 11.11 17.11
CA ASP A 260 9.07 10.20 17.62
C ASP A 260 8.57 8.76 17.76
N THR A 261 7.31 8.59 18.14
CA THR A 261 6.69 7.26 18.24
C THR A 261 6.53 6.60 16.87
N ILE A 262 6.02 7.33 15.89
CA ILE A 262 5.88 6.84 14.50
C ILE A 262 7.24 6.58 13.87
N GLU A 263 8.21 7.48 14.08
CA GLU A 263 9.57 7.34 13.56
C GLU A 263 10.26 6.08 14.12
N ARG A 264 10.20 5.86 15.45
CA ARG A 264 10.75 4.65 16.08
C ARG A 264 10.11 3.38 15.53
N ALA A 265 8.79 3.38 15.34
CA ALA A 265 8.08 2.23 14.78
C ALA A 265 8.51 1.95 13.33
N LEU A 266 8.56 2.97 12.46
CA LEU A 266 9.00 2.82 11.07
C LEU A 266 10.47 2.39 10.96
N LEU A 267 11.36 2.92 11.81
CA LEU A 267 12.76 2.45 11.89
C LEU A 267 12.83 0.99 12.35
N GLY A 268 11.97 0.59 13.28
CA GLY A 268 11.80 -0.81 13.68
C GLY A 268 11.43 -1.71 12.51
N VAL A 269 10.41 -1.31 11.74
CA VAL A 269 10.00 -2.02 10.53
C VAL A 269 11.13 -2.10 9.50
N ILE A 270 11.81 -0.98 9.20
CA ILE A 270 12.97 -0.94 8.27
C ILE A 270 14.07 -1.91 8.69
N ARG A 271 14.34 -2.02 9.99
CA ARG A 271 15.36 -2.91 10.52
C ARG A 271 14.99 -4.38 10.32
N LEU A 272 13.70 -4.71 10.40
CA LEU A 272 13.19 -6.08 10.29
C LEU A 272 12.99 -6.53 8.84
N THR A 273 12.49 -5.65 7.97
CA THR A 273 12.06 -6.00 6.60
C THR A 273 12.97 -5.45 5.51
N GLY A 274 13.99 -4.67 5.87
CA GLY A 274 14.83 -3.93 4.94
C GLY A 274 14.23 -2.57 4.53
N SER A 275 15.00 -1.83 3.74
CA SER A 275 14.72 -0.41 3.46
C SER A 275 13.63 -0.14 2.44
N LEU A 276 13.52 -0.99 1.40
CA LEU A 276 12.60 -0.89 0.25
C LEU A 276 12.08 0.55 0.00
N ASP A 277 10.77 0.73 0.00
CA ASP A 277 10.04 1.99 -0.02
C ASP A 277 10.00 2.70 1.34
N ARG A 278 10.13 1.96 2.44
CA ARG A 278 9.97 2.44 3.82
C ARG A 278 10.88 3.61 4.19
N ARG A 279 12.12 3.65 3.67
CA ARG A 279 12.99 4.83 3.88
C ARG A 279 12.46 6.08 3.21
N ARG A 280 11.84 5.94 2.03
CA ARG A 280 11.21 7.08 1.33
C ARG A 280 9.97 7.54 2.08
N VAL A 281 9.16 6.61 2.59
CA VAL A 281 8.00 6.90 3.45
C VAL A 281 8.43 7.70 4.69
N LEU A 282 9.45 7.24 5.42
CA LEU A 282 9.95 7.95 6.60
C LEU A 282 10.57 9.31 6.24
N SER A 283 11.32 9.38 5.13
CA SER A 283 11.89 10.64 4.65
C SER A 283 10.81 11.66 4.28
N PHE A 284 9.72 11.21 3.65
CA PHE A 284 8.57 12.05 3.35
C PHE A 284 7.94 12.57 4.64
N LEU A 285 7.68 11.72 5.62
CA LEU A 285 7.08 12.14 6.89
C LEU A 285 7.92 13.19 7.62
N ARG A 286 9.24 12.98 7.69
CA ARG A 286 10.17 13.95 8.30
C ARG A 286 10.13 15.31 7.60
N MET A 287 10.14 15.31 6.26
CA MET A 287 9.97 16.54 5.48
C MET A 287 8.60 17.17 5.76
N PHE A 288 7.54 16.38 5.73
CA PHE A 288 6.17 16.84 5.93
C PHE A 288 5.96 17.48 7.31
N TRP A 289 6.56 16.90 8.36
CA TRP A 289 6.53 17.45 9.71
C TRP A 289 7.24 18.81 9.83
N GLN A 290 8.17 19.13 8.93
CA GLN A 290 8.95 20.37 8.92
C GLN A 290 8.30 21.52 8.12
N LEU A 291 7.34 21.23 7.24
CA LEU A 291 6.80 22.18 6.25
C LEU A 291 6.07 23.44 6.81
N ASP A 292 6.03 23.67 8.13
CA ASP A 292 5.34 24.83 8.76
C ASP A 292 6.29 25.68 9.63
N CYS A 293 7.61 25.56 9.45
CA CYS A 293 8.55 26.42 10.17
C CYS A 293 8.76 27.81 9.51
N GLU A 294 8.21 28.07 8.31
CA GLU A 294 8.54 29.28 7.53
C GLU A 294 7.36 30.25 7.25
N ASP A 295 6.11 29.89 7.51
CA ASP A 295 4.95 30.74 7.15
C ASP A 295 4.40 31.62 8.31
N GLY A 296 5.25 31.93 9.30
CA GLY A 296 4.87 32.71 10.49
C GLY A 296 5.13 34.22 10.44
N GLU A 297 5.94 34.75 9.50
CA GLU A 297 6.46 36.13 9.62
C GLU A 297 6.13 37.12 8.47
N ILE A 298 5.44 36.73 7.39
CA ILE A 298 5.27 37.65 6.23
C ILE A 298 3.87 38.31 6.16
N SER A 299 2.89 37.91 6.97
CA SER A 299 1.51 38.42 6.84
C SER A 299 1.14 39.59 7.78
N SER A 300 2.04 40.05 8.67
CA SER A 300 1.73 41.14 9.62
C SER A 300 2.09 42.56 9.16
N GLN A 301 2.50 42.78 7.90
CA GLN A 301 2.89 44.13 7.41
C GLN A 301 2.16 44.65 6.15
N ARG A 302 0.99 44.13 5.78
CA ARG A 302 0.12 44.80 4.78
C ARG A 302 -1.18 45.31 5.39
N GLY A 303 -1.03 46.33 6.23
CA GLY A 303 -2.13 47.10 6.78
C GLY A 303 -1.75 48.57 6.93
N ARG A 304 -1.57 49.30 5.82
CA ARG A 304 -1.69 50.77 5.81
C ARG A 304 -2.44 51.24 4.56
N PRO A 305 -3.58 51.92 4.72
CA PRO A 305 -4.24 52.60 3.61
C PRO A 305 -3.55 53.93 3.33
N LEU A 306 -3.43 54.30 2.05
CA LEU A 306 -3.05 55.65 1.62
C LEU A 306 -4.33 56.49 1.39
N PRO A 307 -4.34 57.77 1.77
CA PRO A 307 -5.54 58.60 1.80
C PRO A 307 -5.84 59.24 0.44
N ARG A 308 -7.16 59.31 0.16
CA ARG A 308 -7.93 60.11 -0.82
C ARG A 308 -7.27 60.48 -2.15
#